data_AF-A0A7R9XP92-F1
#
_entry.id   AF-A0A7R9XP92-F1
#
_cell.length_a   1.000
_cell.length_b   1.000
_cell.length_c   1.000
_cell.angle_alpha   90.00
_cell.angle_beta   90.00
_cell.angle_gamma   90.00
#
_symmetry.space_group_name_H-M   'P 1'
#
loop_
_entity.id
_entity.type
_entity.pdbx_description
1 polymer ?
#
loop_
_entity_poly.entity_id
_entity_poly.type
_entity_poly.pdbx_seq_one_letter_code
_entity_poly.pdbx_strand_id
1 'polypeptide(L)'
;GTWGIGVARSADGVRWIKVVSETKGMVLDGGRHPCVVPVASSDGSGLMWVMVYEEEDDQGRVGIALATSRDGMKEWSKEGMVLTAGGDGAWDCGGVGRPNLVRMAEGKWRLYYTGFGSDGHGTGIGLALGETEEGSVMPSEFVRRKGV
;
A
#
# COMPACT_ATOMS: atom_id res chain seq x y z
N GLY A 1 21.52 2.62 -3.31
CA GLY A 1 20.76 3.75 -2.73
C GLY A 1 19.42 3.20 -2.32
N THR A 2 18.92 3.59 -1.14
CA THR A 2 17.61 3.15 -0.65
C THR A 2 16.51 4.06 -1.19
N TRP A 3 15.39 3.46 -1.61
CA TRP A 3 14.18 4.21 -1.99
C TRP A 3 13.42 4.64 -0.76
N GLY A 4 12.52 5.61 -0.92
CA GLY A 4 11.74 6.14 0.19
C GLY A 4 10.54 6.94 -0.28
N ILE A 5 9.54 7.03 0.58
CA ILE A 5 8.33 7.82 0.34
C ILE A 5 8.46 9.12 1.11
N GLY A 6 8.25 10.25 0.43
CA GLY A 6 8.20 11.58 1.04
C GLY A 6 6.82 12.21 0.86
N VAL A 7 6.53 13.24 1.66
CA VAL A 7 5.27 14.00 1.58
C VAL A 7 5.58 15.43 1.12
N ALA A 8 4.68 15.98 0.30
CA ALA A 8 4.66 17.39 -0.04
C ALA A 8 3.25 17.93 0.09
N ARG A 9 3.12 19.22 0.41
CA ARG A 9 1.84 19.93 0.53
C ARG A 9 1.75 21.05 -0.48
N SER A 10 0.53 21.30 -0.95
CA SER A 10 0.22 22.40 -1.85
C SER A 10 -1.16 22.97 -1.50
N ALA A 11 -1.31 24.28 -1.61
CA ALA A 11 -2.60 24.96 -1.49
C ALA A 11 -3.31 25.13 -2.84
N ASP A 12 -2.55 25.06 -3.95
CA ASP A 12 -3.02 25.35 -5.32
C ASP A 12 -2.89 24.14 -6.27
N GLY A 13 -2.32 23.03 -5.81
CA GLY A 13 -2.02 21.84 -6.62
C GLY A 13 -0.84 22.00 -7.59
N VAL A 14 -0.23 23.18 -7.66
CA VAL A 14 0.83 23.51 -8.64
C VAL A 14 2.17 23.72 -7.94
N ARG A 15 2.19 24.44 -6.82
CA ARG A 15 3.38 24.73 -6.03
C ARG A 15 3.44 23.81 -4.82
N TRP A 16 4.52 23.05 -4.69
CA TRP A 16 4.66 22.01 -3.69
C TRP A 16 5.80 22.32 -2.73
N ILE A 17 5.53 22.20 -1.43
CA ILE A 17 6.52 22.33 -0.36
C ILE A 17 6.73 20.93 0.23
N LYS A 18 7.96 20.41 0.12
CA LYS A 18 8.33 19.13 0.72
C LYS A 18 8.27 19.23 2.25
N VAL A 19 7.63 18.26 2.89
CA VAL A 19 7.63 18.12 4.34
C VAL A 19 9.01 17.61 4.75
N VAL A 20 9.68 18.37 5.62
CA VAL A 20 10.99 17.98 6.15
C VAL A 20 10.77 16.95 7.26
N SER A 21 11.50 15.85 7.16
CA SER A 21 11.64 14.84 8.20
C SER A 21 13.12 14.68 8.53
N GLU A 22 13.40 14.09 9.70
CA GLU A 22 14.77 13.78 10.15
C GLU A 22 15.47 12.79 9.21
N THR A 23 14.70 11.97 8.49
CA THR A 23 15.16 10.93 7.56
C THR A 23 15.28 11.45 6.12
N LYS A 24 16.08 12.51 5.90
CA LYS A 24 16.33 13.08 4.56
C LYS A 24 15.05 13.48 3.79
N GLY A 25 13.99 13.83 4.52
CA GLY A 25 12.68 14.19 3.93
C GLY A 25 11.84 13.01 3.47
N MET A 26 12.06 11.81 4.02
CA MET A 26 11.22 10.63 3.85
C MET A 26 10.28 10.49 5.05
N VAL A 27 9.04 10.08 4.82
CA VAL A 27 8.10 9.70 5.88
C VAL A 27 8.06 8.19 6.09
N LEU A 28 8.55 7.42 5.11
CA LEU A 28 8.69 5.97 5.19
C LEU A 28 9.93 5.53 4.37
N ASP A 29 10.80 4.73 4.98
CA ASP A 29 12.01 4.18 4.36
C ASP A 29 11.75 2.86 3.63
N GLY A 30 12.43 2.65 2.51
CA GLY A 30 12.36 1.44 1.68
C GLY A 30 11.17 1.32 0.75
N GLY A 31 10.15 2.17 0.87
CA GLY A 31 8.91 2.06 0.10
C GLY A 31 8.93 2.68 -1.31
N ARG A 32 8.15 2.12 -2.23
CA ARG A 32 7.90 2.65 -3.59
C ARG A 32 6.41 2.66 -3.93
N HIS A 33 6.04 3.42 -4.96
CA HIS A 33 4.70 3.46 -5.55
C HIS A 33 3.54 3.50 -4.52
N PRO A 34 3.51 4.49 -3.60
CA PRO A 34 2.50 4.56 -2.56
C PRO A 34 1.11 4.89 -3.13
N CYS A 35 0.08 4.31 -2.51
CA CYS A 35 -1.30 4.76 -2.61
C CYS A 35 -1.83 5.04 -1.20
N VAL A 36 -2.33 6.26 -0.97
CA VAL A 36 -2.77 6.73 0.35
C VAL A 36 -4.26 7.04 0.34
N VAL A 37 -4.99 6.58 1.36
CA VAL A 37 -6.43 6.79 1.51
C VAL A 37 -6.81 7.20 2.94
N PRO A 38 -7.72 8.17 3.12
CA PRO A 38 -8.30 8.48 4.43
C PRO A 38 -9.31 7.42 4.87
N VAL A 39 -9.32 7.12 6.16
CA VAL A 39 -10.34 6.33 6.83
C VAL A 39 -10.78 7.01 8.12
N ALA A 40 -12.00 6.71 8.59
CA ALA A 40 -12.39 7.11 9.94
C ALA A 40 -11.63 6.24 10.94
N SER A 41 -11.14 6.83 12.03
CA SER A 41 -10.50 6.06 13.10
C SER A 41 -11.52 5.17 13.82
N SER A 42 -11.10 3.98 14.26
CA SER A 42 -11.99 3.04 14.95
C SER A 42 -12.43 3.54 16.34
N ASP A 43 -11.65 4.43 16.96
CA ASP A 43 -11.95 5.09 18.22
C ASP A 43 -12.82 6.36 18.09
N GLY A 44 -13.18 6.77 16.86
CA GLY A 44 -13.97 7.97 16.60
C GLY A 44 -13.22 9.30 16.83
N SER A 45 -11.92 9.27 17.09
CA SER A 45 -11.09 10.47 17.29
C SER A 45 -10.88 11.33 16.03
N GLY A 46 -11.17 10.80 14.84
CA GLY A 46 -11.14 11.58 13.60
C GLY A 46 -10.78 10.73 12.38
N LEU A 47 -9.85 11.24 11.58
CA LEU A 47 -9.30 10.51 10.44
C LEU A 47 -8.03 9.77 10.83
N MET A 48 -7.82 8.65 10.15
CA MET A 48 -6.54 7.96 10.05
C MET A 48 -6.21 7.83 8.56
N TRP A 49 -4.93 7.67 8.26
CA TRP A 49 -4.41 7.51 6.92
C TRP A 49 -3.83 6.13 6.73
N VAL A 50 -4.18 5.52 5.62
CA VAL A 50 -3.73 4.19 5.20
C VAL A 50 -2.88 4.36 3.97
N MET A 51 -1.70 3.74 3.95
CA MET A 51 -0.83 3.66 2.79
C MET A 51 -0.60 2.21 2.44
N VAL A 52 -0.82 1.85 1.18
CA VAL A 52 -0.21 0.64 0.60
C VAL A 52 0.94 1.06 -0.28
N TYR A 53 2.02 0.29 -0.26
CA TYR A 53 3.24 0.61 -0.99
C TYR A 53 3.99 -0.66 -1.37
N GLU A 54 4.85 -0.56 -2.38
CA GLU A 54 5.77 -1.64 -2.71
C GLU A 54 6.93 -1.68 -1.72
N GLU A 55 7.25 -2.88 -1.26
CA GLU A 55 8.42 -3.17 -0.43
C GLU A 55 9.03 -4.50 -0.90
N GLU A 56 10.31 -4.70 -0.62
CA GLU A 56 10.99 -5.96 -0.86
C GLU A 56 10.94 -6.80 0.43
N ASP A 57 10.55 -8.06 0.32
CA ASP A 57 10.63 -9.00 1.44
C ASP A 57 12.09 -9.41 1.72
N ASP A 58 12.31 -10.19 2.79
CA ASP A 58 13.64 -10.66 3.20
C ASP A 58 14.33 -11.55 2.13
N GLN A 59 13.58 -12.00 1.11
CA GLN A 59 14.09 -12.77 -0.03
C GLN A 59 14.29 -11.93 -1.28
N GLY A 60 14.11 -10.60 -1.19
CA GLY A 60 14.28 -9.66 -2.30
C GLY A 60 13.11 -9.66 -3.31
N ARG A 61 11.98 -10.27 -2.97
CA ARG A 61 10.79 -10.28 -3.83
C ARG A 61 9.94 -9.05 -3.55
N VAL A 62 9.44 -8.42 -4.60
CA VAL A 62 8.55 -7.26 -4.46
C VAL A 62 7.15 -7.73 -4.06
N GLY A 63 6.67 -7.18 -2.94
CA GLY A 63 5.31 -7.34 -2.43
C GLY A 63 4.67 -5.98 -2.17
N ILE A 64 3.40 -6.02 -1.74
CA ILE A 64 2.65 -4.85 -1.31
C ILE A 64 2.52 -4.89 0.21
N ALA A 65 3.08 -3.88 0.85
CA ALA A 65 3.03 -3.65 2.29
C ALA A 65 2.07 -2.52 2.66
N LEU A 66 1.76 -2.45 3.95
CA LEU A 66 0.81 -1.53 4.56
C LEU A 66 1.47 -0.67 5.62
N ALA A 67 1.08 0.59 5.69
CA ALA A 67 1.41 1.49 6.77
C ALA A 67 0.22 2.37 7.18
N THR A 68 0.20 2.77 8.45
CA THR A 68 -0.84 3.61 9.04
C THR A 68 -0.28 4.90 9.62
N SER A 69 -1.08 5.96 9.63
CA SER A 69 -0.69 7.24 10.23
C SER A 69 -1.91 7.98 10.78
N ARG A 70 -1.77 8.62 11.94
CA ARG A 70 -2.81 9.49 12.49
C ARG A 70 -2.84 10.87 11.84
N ASP A 71 -1.72 11.34 11.29
CA ASP A 71 -1.59 12.68 10.71
C ASP A 71 -1.46 12.67 9.18
N GLY A 72 -0.99 11.55 8.61
CA GLY A 72 -0.78 11.38 7.17
C GLY A 72 0.46 12.11 6.66
N MET A 73 1.28 12.65 7.57
CA MET A 73 2.29 13.66 7.27
C MET A 73 3.69 13.26 7.72
N LYS A 74 3.86 12.70 8.92
CA LYS A 74 5.20 12.42 9.47
C LYS A 74 5.33 11.02 10.04
N GLU A 75 4.40 10.63 10.89
CA GLU A 75 4.50 9.39 11.66
C GLU A 75 3.74 8.28 10.95
N TRP A 76 4.47 7.36 10.33
CA TRP A 76 3.91 6.18 9.67
C TRP A 76 4.39 4.92 10.39
N SER A 77 3.44 4.10 10.83
CA SER A 77 3.67 2.76 11.39
C SER A 77 3.59 1.73 10.27
N LYS A 78 4.63 0.90 10.09
CA LYS A 78 4.61 -0.22 9.14
C LYS A 78 3.87 -1.40 9.77
N GLU A 79 2.88 -1.93 9.06
CA GLU A 79 2.06 -3.07 9.52
C GLU A 79 2.47 -4.40 8.84
N GLY A 80 3.32 -4.34 7.81
CA GLY A 80 3.85 -5.52 7.11
C GLY A 80 3.22 -5.78 5.74
N MET A 81 3.55 -6.94 5.15
CA MET A 81 3.08 -7.34 3.83
C MET A 81 1.62 -7.79 3.87
N VAL A 82 0.81 -7.26 2.96
CA VAL A 82 -0.63 -7.59 2.82
C VAL A 82 -0.96 -8.31 1.52
N LEU A 83 -0.05 -8.29 0.55
CA LEU A 83 -0.12 -9.13 -0.65
C LEU A 83 1.30 -9.43 -1.16
N THR A 84 1.64 -10.71 -1.27
CA THR A 84 2.92 -11.19 -1.82
C THR A 84 2.72 -11.83 -3.19
N ALA A 85 3.81 -12.21 -3.87
CA ALA A 85 3.75 -12.94 -5.14
C ALA A 85 2.83 -14.19 -5.07
N GLY A 86 2.24 -14.54 -6.20
CA GLY A 86 1.47 -15.77 -6.30
C GLY A 86 2.36 -17.00 -6.09
N GLY A 87 1.76 -18.13 -5.69
CA GLY A 87 2.49 -19.40 -5.67
C GLY A 87 2.87 -19.87 -7.08
N ASP A 88 3.69 -20.91 -7.16
CA ASP A 88 4.12 -21.49 -8.44
C ASP A 88 2.95 -21.76 -9.39
N GLY A 89 3.09 -21.33 -10.64
CA GLY A 89 2.05 -21.43 -11.67
C GLY A 89 0.99 -20.33 -11.66
N ALA A 90 0.98 -19.44 -10.66
CA ALA A 90 0.19 -18.21 -10.74
C ALA A 90 0.77 -17.26 -11.80
N TRP A 91 -0.09 -16.46 -12.44
CA TRP A 91 0.35 -15.48 -13.45
C TRP A 91 1.19 -14.34 -12.86
N ASP A 92 1.06 -14.09 -11.55
CA ASP A 92 1.77 -13.08 -10.78
C ASP A 92 2.79 -13.71 -9.79
N CYS A 93 3.32 -14.88 -10.12
CA CYS A 93 4.28 -15.61 -9.28
C CYS A 93 5.67 -14.96 -9.22
N GLY A 94 6.01 -14.08 -10.18
CA GLY A 94 7.27 -13.34 -10.16
C GLY A 94 7.26 -12.15 -9.19
N GLY A 95 6.07 -11.59 -8.91
CA GLY A 95 5.92 -10.47 -7.99
C GLY A 95 4.65 -9.67 -8.21
N VAL A 96 4.36 -8.81 -7.24
CA VAL A 96 3.23 -7.88 -7.27
C VAL A 96 3.69 -6.47 -6.92
N GLY A 97 3.04 -5.45 -7.47
CA GLY A 97 3.40 -4.06 -7.23
C GLY A 97 2.37 -3.06 -7.74
N ARG A 98 2.78 -1.78 -7.77
CA ARG A 98 2.02 -0.60 -8.18
C ARG A 98 0.59 -0.61 -7.62
N PRO A 99 0.46 -0.67 -6.28
CA PRO A 99 -0.84 -0.85 -5.66
C PRO A 99 -1.75 0.36 -5.87
N ASN A 100 -3.04 0.10 -6.05
CA ASN A 100 -4.10 1.10 -5.99
C ASN A 100 -5.20 0.58 -5.08
N LEU A 101 -5.32 1.21 -3.91
CA LEU A 101 -6.27 0.83 -2.87
C LEU A 101 -7.55 1.66 -2.96
N VAL A 102 -8.68 0.96 -2.99
CA VAL A 102 -10.00 1.57 -3.08
C VAL A 102 -10.88 1.06 -1.95
N ARG A 103 -11.37 1.98 -1.12
CA ARG A 103 -12.37 1.69 -0.09
C ARG A 103 -13.74 1.51 -0.72
N MET A 104 -14.46 0.49 -0.28
CA MET A 104 -15.83 0.20 -0.69
C MET A 104 -16.77 0.38 0.51
N ALA A 105 -18.07 0.20 0.29
CA ALA A 105 -19.07 0.19 1.35
C ALA A 105 -18.85 -1.00 2.31
N GLU A 106 -19.42 -0.90 3.51
CA GLU A 106 -19.49 -2.01 4.48
C GLU A 106 -18.12 -2.60 4.86
N GLY A 107 -17.09 -1.76 4.98
CA GLY A 107 -15.77 -2.24 5.40
C GLY A 107 -15.02 -3.05 4.33
N LYS A 108 -15.53 -3.13 3.10
CA LYS A 108 -14.90 -3.87 2.00
C LYS A 108 -13.84 -3.01 1.30
N TRP A 109 -12.85 -3.67 0.74
CA TRP A 109 -11.71 -3.05 0.07
C TRP A 109 -11.37 -3.77 -1.23
N ARG A 110 -10.87 -3.00 -2.19
CA ARG A 110 -10.28 -3.51 -3.43
C ARG A 110 -8.85 -3.01 -3.53
N LEU A 111 -7.93 -3.93 -3.71
CA LEU A 111 -6.54 -3.66 -4.04
C LEU A 111 -6.31 -4.07 -5.49
N TYR A 112 -6.22 -3.10 -6.38
CA TYR A 112 -5.73 -3.32 -7.74
C TYR A 112 -4.21 -3.30 -7.71
N TYR A 113 -3.57 -4.18 -8.47
CA TYR A 113 -2.12 -4.30 -8.47
C TYR A 113 -1.62 -4.74 -9.85
N THR A 114 -0.37 -4.44 -10.17
CA THR A 114 0.33 -5.07 -11.29
C THR A 114 0.98 -6.36 -10.82
N GLY A 115 0.84 -7.44 -11.59
CA GLY A 115 1.58 -8.69 -11.39
C GLY A 115 2.40 -9.05 -12.62
N PHE A 116 3.39 -9.91 -12.44
CA PHE A 116 4.22 -10.47 -13.52
C PHE A 116 4.64 -11.91 -13.22
N GLY A 117 4.87 -12.69 -14.28
CA GLY A 117 5.31 -14.09 -14.19
C GLY A 117 6.78 -14.24 -13.78
N SER A 118 7.22 -15.48 -13.58
CA SER A 118 8.58 -15.80 -13.12
C SER A 118 9.71 -15.39 -14.07
N ASP A 119 9.42 -15.22 -15.36
CA ASP A 119 10.36 -14.73 -16.38
C ASP A 119 10.39 -13.20 -16.49
N GLY A 120 9.57 -12.49 -15.71
CA GLY A 120 9.42 -11.04 -15.77
C GLY A 120 8.78 -10.54 -17.08
N HIS A 121 8.33 -11.43 -17.97
CA HIS A 121 7.69 -11.10 -19.23
C HIS A 121 6.18 -11.20 -19.11
N GLY A 122 5.48 -10.14 -19.54
CA GLY A 122 4.03 -10.03 -19.39
C GLY A 122 3.63 -9.44 -18.04
N THR A 123 3.02 -8.26 -18.09
CA THR A 123 2.40 -7.62 -16.94
C THR A 123 0.89 -7.67 -17.07
N GLY A 124 0.21 -7.91 -15.96
CA GLY A 124 -1.25 -7.92 -15.88
C GLY A 124 -1.72 -7.06 -14.71
N ILE A 125 -3.00 -6.69 -14.74
CA ILE A 125 -3.66 -6.02 -13.61
C ILE A 125 -4.48 -7.07 -12.87
N GLY A 126 -4.16 -7.29 -11.60
CA GLY A 126 -4.90 -8.14 -10.69
C GLY A 126 -5.84 -7.35 -9.78
N LEU A 127 -6.76 -8.07 -9.14
CA LEU A 127 -7.62 -7.56 -8.09
C LEU A 127 -7.55 -8.50 -6.89
N ALA A 128 -7.25 -7.94 -5.73
CA ALA A 128 -7.38 -8.60 -4.45
C ALA A 128 -8.45 -7.89 -3.59
N LEU A 129 -9.16 -8.66 -2.77
CA LEU A 129 -10.26 -8.21 -1.95
C LEU A 129 -9.85 -8.29 -0.47
N GLY A 130 -10.26 -7.30 0.31
CA GLY A 130 -10.05 -7.28 1.75
C GLY A 130 -11.30 -6.81 2.47
N GLU A 131 -11.43 -7.18 3.74
CA GLU A 131 -12.52 -6.78 4.61
C GLU A 131 -11.96 -6.32 5.96
N THR A 132 -12.48 -5.24 6.50
CA THR A 132 -12.06 -4.73 7.81
C THR A 132 -12.55 -5.64 8.91
N GLU A 133 -11.64 -6.01 9.80
CA GLU A 133 -11.97 -6.69 11.05
C GLU A 133 -12.56 -5.70 12.07
N GLU A 134 -13.34 -6.21 13.02
CA GLU A 134 -13.93 -5.40 14.08
C GLU A 134 -12.83 -4.70 14.91
N GLY A 135 -12.98 -3.39 15.12
CA GLY A 135 -11.98 -2.56 15.80
C GLY A 135 -10.77 -2.14 14.95
N SER A 136 -10.63 -2.69 13.74
CA SER A 136 -9.62 -2.26 12.77
C SER A 136 -10.17 -1.23 11.79
N VAL A 137 -9.29 -0.38 11.28
CA VAL A 137 -9.61 0.61 10.24
C VAL A 137 -9.34 0.10 8.81
N MET A 138 -8.76 -1.10 8.68
CA MET A 138 -8.33 -1.71 7.42
C MET A 138 -8.18 -3.24 7.49
N PRO A 139 -8.16 -3.95 6.35
CA PRO A 139 -7.90 -5.39 6.30
C PRO A 139 -6.45 -5.71 6.70
N SER A 140 -6.26 -6.86 7.37
CA SER A 140 -4.94 -7.42 7.69
C SER A 140 -4.31 -8.15 6.50
N GLU A 141 -5.13 -8.62 5.55
CA GLU A 141 -4.70 -9.29 4.33
C GLU A 141 -5.60 -8.95 3.13
N PHE A 142 -5.07 -9.18 1.92
CA PHE A 142 -5.85 -9.11 0.68
C PHE A 142 -5.80 -10.45 -0.07
N VAL A 143 -6.97 -10.98 -0.39
CA VAL A 143 -7.12 -12.26 -1.10
C VAL A 143 -7.39 -12.02 -2.58
N ARG A 144 -6.56 -12.59 -3.45
CA ARG A 144 -6.75 -12.53 -4.91
C ARG A 144 -8.15 -12.98 -5.28
N ARG A 145 -8.86 -12.17 -6.06
CA ARG A 145 -10.13 -12.58 -6.65
C ARG A 145 -9.86 -13.67 -7.68
N LYS A 146 -10.34 -14.88 -7.42
CA LYS A 146 -10.36 -15.95 -8.43
C LYS A 146 -11.39 -15.61 -9.50
N GLY A 147 -11.10 -15.95 -10.75
CA GLY A 147 -12.04 -15.79 -11.86
C GLY A 147 -13.39 -16.45 -11.55
N VAL A 148 -14.47 -15.89 -12.12
CA VAL A 148 -15.80 -16.51 -12.10
C VAL A 148 -15.81 -17.66 -13.10
#